data_AF-A0A2E6T6J7-F1
#
_entry.id   AF-A0A2E6T6J7-F1
#
_cell.length_a   1.000
_cell.length_b   1.000
_cell.length_c   1.000
_cell.angle_alpha   90.00
_cell.angle_beta   90.00
_cell.angle_gamma   90.00
#
_symmetry.space_group_name_H-M   'P 1'
#
loop_
_entity.id
_entity.type
_entity.pdbx_description
1 polymer ?
#
loop_
_entity_poly.entity_id
_entity_poly.type
_entity_poly.pdbx_seq_one_letter_code
_entity_poly.pdbx_strand_id
1 'polypeptide(L)'
;MKNDHLYLHNFKTDRWPSGHPNTGYLNCDGSPTKTSILNQRREGTYHFWTLNFGKRSQEELFDLKRDVDCVNNLAMSKSHANLKKILKNQLFAELREQGDPRMFGKGDVFDNYPYSGSATDDFYKRYTSGEKVRAGWVNPSDFEKETLD
;
A
#
# COMPACT_ATOMS: atom_id res chain seq x y z
N MET A 1 5.24 13.18 -12.67
CA MET A 1 6.54 13.65 -12.14
C MET A 1 6.87 15.00 -12.75
N LYS A 2 7.63 15.87 -12.07
CA LYS A 2 8.14 17.12 -12.64
C LYS A 2 9.40 17.56 -11.91
N ASN A 3 10.44 17.94 -12.64
CA ASN A 3 11.72 18.43 -12.08
C ASN A 3 12.26 17.52 -10.96
N ASP A 4 12.39 16.22 -11.23
CA ASP A 4 12.84 15.20 -10.27
C ASP A 4 11.95 15.01 -9.03
N HIS A 5 10.73 15.56 -9.03
CA HIS A 5 9.77 15.33 -7.95
C HIS A 5 8.66 14.35 -8.39
N LEU A 6 8.41 13.37 -7.52
CA LEU A 6 7.36 12.38 -7.66
C LEU A 6 6.23 12.69 -6.70
N TYR A 7 5.01 12.86 -7.22
CA TYR A 7 3.78 12.96 -6.43
C TYR A 7 2.96 11.68 -6.62
N LEU A 8 2.46 11.14 -5.52
CA LEU A 8 1.54 10.00 -5.49
C LEU A 8 0.25 10.38 -4.77
N HIS A 9 -0.87 9.81 -5.24
CA HIS A 9 -2.18 9.97 -4.62
C HIS A 9 -2.80 8.60 -4.31
N ASN A 10 -3.01 8.32 -3.03
CA ASN A 10 -3.69 7.12 -2.56
C ASN A 10 -5.20 7.39 -2.43
N PHE A 11 -6.00 6.73 -3.28
CA PHE A 11 -7.46 6.85 -3.27
C PHE A 11 -8.15 6.03 -2.17
N LYS A 12 -7.45 5.08 -1.54
CA LYS A 12 -8.02 4.12 -0.58
C LYS A 12 -7.06 3.97 0.63
N THR A 13 -6.99 5.00 1.46
CA THR A 13 -6.06 5.09 2.60
C THR A 13 -6.34 4.13 3.75
N ASP A 14 -7.54 3.55 3.76
CA ASP A 14 -8.01 2.53 4.69
C ASP A 14 -7.44 1.14 4.38
N ARG A 15 -6.91 0.93 3.17
CA ARG A 15 -6.40 -0.36 2.71
C ARG A 15 -4.95 -0.63 3.14
N TRP A 16 -4.65 -1.90 3.35
CA TRP A 16 -3.30 -2.40 3.60
C TRP A 16 -2.53 -2.60 2.29
N PRO A 17 -1.41 -1.90 2.06
CA PRO A 17 -0.69 -1.97 0.78
C PRO A 17 -0.08 -3.35 0.50
N SER A 18 0.21 -4.09 1.56
CA SER A 18 0.87 -5.40 1.49
C SER A 18 -0.07 -6.57 1.80
N GLY A 19 -1.39 -6.34 1.75
CA GLY A 19 -2.41 -7.29 2.20
C GLY A 19 -2.66 -7.21 3.71
N HIS A 20 -3.82 -7.69 4.16
CA HIS A 20 -4.24 -7.53 5.55
C HIS A 20 -3.25 -8.26 6.51
N PRO A 21 -2.80 -7.63 7.61
CA PRO A 21 -1.83 -8.22 8.55
C PRO A 21 -2.27 -9.59 9.10
N ASN A 22 -3.55 -9.72 9.48
CA ASN A 22 -4.13 -10.99 9.96
C ASN A 22 -4.17 -12.11 8.90
N THR A 23 -3.94 -11.79 7.62
CA THR A 23 -3.80 -12.80 6.54
C THR A 23 -2.35 -13.08 6.17
N GLY A 24 -1.38 -12.49 6.88
CA GLY A 24 0.03 -12.75 6.65
C GLY A 24 0.67 -11.88 5.57
N TYR A 25 0.13 -10.69 5.32
CA TYR A 25 0.68 -9.73 4.34
C TYR A 25 0.89 -10.37 2.95
N LEU A 26 -0.18 -10.92 2.36
CA LEU A 26 -0.12 -11.81 1.20
C LEU A 26 0.39 -11.19 -0.10
N ASN A 27 0.57 -9.88 -0.15
CA ASN A 27 1.20 -9.21 -1.29
C ASN A 27 2.73 -9.12 -1.15
N CYS A 28 3.30 -9.81 -0.15
CA CYS A 28 4.73 -9.93 0.10
C CYS A 28 5.07 -11.37 0.50
N ASP A 29 5.89 -12.04 -0.31
CA ASP A 29 6.31 -13.42 -0.08
C ASP A 29 7.11 -13.57 1.22
N GLY A 30 7.05 -14.78 1.79
CA GLY A 30 7.84 -15.17 2.95
C GLY A 30 9.33 -15.07 2.65
N SER A 31 10.06 -14.33 3.50
CA SER A 31 11.51 -14.18 3.37
C SER A 31 12.15 -13.89 4.73
N PRO A 32 13.45 -14.15 4.91
CA PRO A 32 14.16 -13.79 6.13
C PRO A 32 14.03 -12.30 6.48
N THR A 33 14.02 -11.41 5.47
CA THR A 33 13.84 -9.97 5.65
C THR A 33 12.45 -9.64 6.17
N LYS A 34 11.38 -10.21 5.58
CA LYS A 34 10.02 -10.03 6.07
C LYS A 34 9.91 -10.49 7.53
N THR A 35 10.38 -11.69 7.84
CA THR A 35 10.39 -12.23 9.20
C THR A 35 11.10 -11.30 10.19
N SER A 36 12.27 -10.77 9.82
CA SER A 36 13.02 -9.84 10.66
C SER A 36 12.24 -8.54 10.91
N ILE A 37 11.64 -7.95 9.87
CA ILE A 37 10.86 -6.71 10.01
C ILE A 37 9.61 -6.92 10.89
N LEU A 38 8.90 -8.04 10.72
CA LEU A 38 7.72 -8.36 11.53
C LEU A 38 8.09 -8.59 13.00
N ASN A 39 9.21 -9.25 13.28
CA ASN A 39 9.69 -9.45 14.65
C ASN A 39 10.12 -8.13 15.30
N GLN A 40 10.86 -7.29 14.59
CA GLN A 40 11.22 -5.94 15.06
C GLN A 40 9.98 -5.13 15.46
N ARG A 41 8.89 -5.18 14.67
CA ARG A 41 7.63 -4.51 15.02
C ARG A 41 7.08 -5.02 16.35
N ARG A 42 7.04 -6.34 16.52
CA ARG A 42 6.54 -7.00 17.75
C ARG A 42 7.38 -6.64 18.97
N GLU A 43 8.66 -6.35 18.75
CA GLU A 43 9.61 -5.87 19.76
C GLU A 43 9.57 -4.34 19.98
N GLY A 44 8.70 -3.62 19.27
CA GLY A 44 8.51 -2.17 19.43
C GLY A 44 9.31 -1.29 18.46
N THR A 45 9.99 -1.86 17.47
CA THR A 45 10.69 -1.14 16.41
C THR A 45 9.86 -1.09 15.13
N TYR A 46 9.23 0.06 14.86
CA TYR A 46 8.23 0.18 13.80
C TYR A 46 8.77 0.72 12.47
N HIS A 47 9.97 1.31 12.44
CA HIS A 47 10.45 2.09 11.28
C HIS A 47 10.35 1.32 9.95
N PHE A 48 10.98 0.15 9.85
CA PHE A 48 10.95 -0.65 8.62
C PHE A 48 9.58 -1.24 8.35
N TRP A 49 8.82 -1.57 9.40
CA TRP A 49 7.46 -2.07 9.20
C TRP A 49 6.55 -0.99 8.59
N THR A 50 6.62 0.25 9.09
CA THR A 50 5.85 1.38 8.54
C THR A 50 6.18 1.62 7.07
N LEU A 51 7.46 1.52 6.69
CA LEU A 51 7.88 1.69 5.29
C LEU A 51 7.39 0.57 4.36
N ASN A 52 7.30 -0.68 4.84
CA ASN A 52 7.04 -1.86 4.00
C ASN A 52 5.60 -2.41 4.08
N PHE A 53 4.93 -2.25 5.21
CA PHE A 53 3.66 -2.90 5.52
C PHE A 53 2.60 -1.96 6.12
N GLY A 54 3.03 -0.80 6.64
CA GLY A 54 2.13 0.20 7.21
C GLY A 54 1.21 0.86 6.17
N LYS A 55 0.06 1.38 6.62
CA LYS A 55 -0.85 2.14 5.75
C LYS A 55 -0.17 3.38 5.18
N ARG A 56 -0.53 3.72 3.94
CA ARG A 56 0.02 4.87 3.20
C ARG A 56 -0.94 6.05 3.28
N SER A 57 -0.40 7.23 3.55
CA SER A 57 -1.15 8.48 3.56
C SER A 57 -1.79 8.79 2.20
N GLN A 58 -2.79 9.66 2.17
CA GLN A 58 -3.47 10.06 0.93
C GLN A 58 -2.52 10.68 -0.10
N GLU A 59 -1.53 11.43 0.37
CA GLU A 59 -0.61 12.17 -0.50
C GLU A 59 0.83 11.85 -0.11
N GLU A 60 1.65 11.55 -1.11
CA GLU A 60 3.10 11.39 -0.94
C GLU A 60 3.83 12.27 -1.96
N LEU A 61 4.93 12.88 -1.55
CA LEU A 61 5.78 13.72 -2.41
C LEU A 61 7.25 13.41 -2.10
N PHE A 62 8.04 13.13 -3.13
CA PHE A 62 9.46 12.79 -2.98
C PHE A 62 10.32 13.64 -3.91
N ASP A 63 11.53 13.98 -3.46
CA ASP A 63 12.60 14.60 -4.25
C ASP A 63 13.58 13.51 -4.66
N LEU A 64 13.43 12.98 -5.87
CA LEU A 64 14.19 11.83 -6.37
C LEU A 64 15.69 12.12 -6.52
N LYS A 65 16.08 13.39 -6.58
CA LYS A 65 17.49 13.78 -6.65
C LYS A 65 18.19 13.59 -5.31
N ARG A 66 17.46 13.74 -4.21
CA ARG A 66 17.99 13.60 -2.84
C ARG A 66 17.61 12.28 -2.18
N ASP A 67 16.51 11.69 -2.62
CA ASP A 67 15.87 10.52 -2.02
C ASP A 67 15.26 9.65 -3.11
N VAL A 68 16.12 8.95 -3.85
CA VAL A 68 15.73 8.06 -4.94
C VAL A 68 14.86 6.89 -4.45
N ASP A 69 15.05 6.48 -3.20
CA ASP A 69 14.33 5.37 -2.55
C ASP A 69 12.96 5.78 -2.00
N CYS A 70 12.60 7.06 -2.10
CA CYS A 70 11.30 7.60 -1.66
C CYS A 70 10.98 7.29 -0.18
N VAL A 71 11.96 7.46 0.71
CA VAL A 71 11.81 7.19 2.15
C VAL A 71 11.21 8.40 2.88
N ASN A 72 11.54 9.62 2.46
CA ASN A 72 11.22 10.88 3.11
C ASN A 72 10.03 11.57 2.42
N ASN A 73 8.82 11.30 2.91
CA ASN A 73 7.62 11.94 2.36
C ASN A 73 7.54 13.44 2.71
N LEU A 74 7.63 14.29 1.68
CA LEU A 74 7.57 15.75 1.75
C LEU A 74 6.14 16.32 1.64
N ALA A 75 5.10 15.48 1.56
CA ALA A 75 3.74 15.94 1.28
C ALA A 75 3.16 16.91 2.34
N MET A 76 3.65 16.84 3.58
CA MET A 76 3.28 17.74 4.68
C MET A 76 4.22 18.96 4.82
N SER A 77 5.24 19.07 3.99
CA SER A 77 6.21 20.16 4.03
C SER A 77 5.61 21.47 3.50
N LYS A 78 5.62 22.52 4.33
CA LYS A 78 5.12 23.85 3.95
C LYS A 78 5.86 24.43 2.74
N SER A 79 7.18 24.22 2.64
CA SER A 79 7.97 24.72 1.51
C SER A 79 7.64 24.04 0.18
N HIS A 80 7.08 22.83 0.22
CA HIS A 80 6.70 22.06 -0.98
C HIS A 80 5.20 22.13 -1.31
N ALA A 81 4.41 22.87 -0.54
CA ALA A 81 2.95 22.91 -0.68
C ALA A 81 2.49 23.35 -2.07
N ASN A 82 3.15 24.36 -2.66
CA ASN A 82 2.83 24.84 -4.01
C ASN A 82 3.16 23.79 -5.08
N LEU A 83 4.33 23.14 -4.98
CA LEU A 83 4.74 22.09 -5.90
C LEU A 83 3.79 20.89 -5.84
N LYS A 84 3.41 20.45 -4.62
CA LYS A 84 2.40 19.40 -4.41
C LYS A 84 1.08 19.75 -5.10
N LYS A 85 0.60 20.99 -4.94
CA LYS A 85 -0.64 21.44 -5.59
C LYS A 85 -0.56 21.40 -7.12
N ILE A 86 0.56 21.85 -7.69
CA ILE A 86 0.79 21.82 -9.15
C ILE A 86 0.77 20.38 -9.66
N LEU A 87 1.53 19.48 -9.03
CA LEU A 87 1.62 18.07 -9.41
C LEU A 87 0.28 17.33 -9.24
N LYS A 88 -0.45 17.62 -8.16
CA LYS A 88 -1.80 17.09 -7.94
C LYS A 88 -2.76 17.53 -9.05
N ASN A 89 -2.77 18.81 -9.38
CA ASN A 89 -3.63 19.32 -10.44
C ASN A 89 -3.30 18.67 -11.79
N GLN A 90 -2.01 18.51 -12.09
CA GLN A 90 -1.56 17.81 -13.29
C GLN A 90 -2.05 16.35 -13.29
N LEU A 91 -1.79 15.58 -12.23
CA LEU A 91 -2.23 14.19 -12.11
C LEU A 91 -3.74 14.05 -12.35
N PHE A 92 -4.55 14.87 -11.68
CA PHE A 92 -6.00 14.80 -11.79
C PHE A 92 -6.54 15.31 -13.13
N ALA A 93 -5.81 16.18 -13.85
CA ALA A 93 -6.17 16.56 -15.21
C ALA A 93 -5.92 15.39 -16.17
N GLU A 94 -4.73 14.79 -16.12
CA GLU A 94 -4.34 13.65 -16.96
C GLU A 94 -5.24 12.43 -16.71
N LEU A 95 -5.55 12.11 -15.46
CA LEU A 95 -6.48 11.01 -15.13
C LEU A 95 -7.88 11.23 -15.74
N ARG A 96 -8.37 12.47 -15.77
CA ARG A 96 -9.68 12.78 -16.39
C ARG A 96 -9.62 12.67 -17.90
N GLU A 97 -8.58 13.21 -18.51
CA GLU A 97 -8.34 13.14 -19.96
C GLU A 97 -8.27 11.69 -20.44
N GLN A 98 -7.62 10.82 -19.67
CA GLN A 98 -7.50 9.39 -19.97
C GLN A 98 -8.76 8.58 -19.65
N GLY A 99 -9.79 9.20 -19.08
CA GLY A 99 -11.02 8.50 -18.72
C GLY A 99 -10.88 7.55 -17.52
N ASP A 100 -9.95 7.81 -16.59
CA ASP A 100 -9.72 6.95 -15.43
C ASP A 100 -11.01 6.80 -14.60
N PRO A 101 -11.51 5.56 -14.35
CA PRO A 101 -12.77 5.33 -13.63
C PRO A 101 -12.83 5.97 -12.25
N ARG A 102 -11.69 6.13 -11.56
CA ARG A 102 -11.61 6.76 -10.23
C ARG A 102 -12.01 8.23 -10.28
N MET A 103 -11.87 8.90 -11.42
CA MET A 103 -12.27 10.31 -11.58
C MET A 103 -13.78 10.51 -11.69
N PHE A 104 -14.54 9.43 -11.96
CA PHE A 104 -15.97 9.49 -12.23
C PHE A 104 -16.79 8.67 -11.23
N GLY A 105 -16.23 8.39 -10.05
CA GLY A 105 -16.90 7.58 -9.01
C GLY A 105 -17.05 6.09 -9.36
N LYS A 106 -16.34 5.62 -10.39
CA LYS A 106 -16.38 4.22 -10.86
C LYS A 106 -15.10 3.45 -10.49
N GLY A 107 -14.38 3.90 -9.45
CA GLY A 107 -13.10 3.32 -9.04
C GLY A 107 -13.20 1.88 -8.57
N ASP A 108 -14.36 1.45 -8.07
CA ASP A 108 -14.56 0.08 -7.56
C ASP A 108 -14.50 -0.97 -8.68
N VAL A 109 -14.47 -0.57 -9.96
CA VAL A 109 -14.22 -1.50 -11.07
C VAL A 109 -12.91 -2.28 -10.87
N PHE A 110 -11.88 -1.64 -10.29
CA PHE A 110 -10.58 -2.27 -10.04
C PHE A 110 -10.64 -3.41 -9.01
N ASP A 111 -11.65 -3.41 -8.15
CA ASP A 111 -11.82 -4.43 -7.10
C ASP A 111 -12.72 -5.59 -7.54
N ASN A 112 -13.42 -5.44 -8.67
CA ASN A 112 -14.39 -6.40 -9.16
C ASN A 112 -13.86 -7.27 -10.30
N TYR A 113 -12.59 -7.11 -10.69
CA TYR A 113 -11.98 -8.02 -11.65
C TYR A 113 -11.83 -9.42 -11.04
N PRO A 114 -12.20 -10.48 -11.77
CA PRO A 114 -12.09 -11.83 -11.26
C PRO A 114 -10.63 -12.19 -11.00
N TYR A 115 -10.38 -12.84 -9.86
CA TYR A 115 -9.05 -13.34 -9.55
C TYR A 115 -8.70 -14.55 -10.42
N SER A 116 -7.41 -14.75 -10.68
CA SER A 116 -6.93 -15.73 -11.67
C SER A 116 -7.14 -17.21 -11.27
N GLY A 117 -7.50 -17.51 -10.03
CA GLY A 117 -7.72 -18.88 -9.58
C GLY A 117 -8.56 -18.99 -8.31
N SER A 118 -9.51 -19.93 -8.29
CA SER A 118 -10.41 -20.19 -7.15
C SER A 118 -9.70 -20.63 -5.87
N ALA A 119 -8.47 -21.15 -5.99
CA ALA A 119 -7.67 -21.56 -4.84
C ALA A 119 -7.34 -20.39 -3.89
N THR A 120 -7.19 -19.18 -4.43
CA THR A 120 -6.75 -17.98 -3.73
C THR A 120 -7.71 -16.80 -3.87
N ASP A 121 -8.78 -16.97 -4.67
CA ASP A 121 -9.88 -16.02 -4.74
C ASP A 121 -10.60 -15.87 -3.39
N ASP A 122 -11.04 -14.64 -3.11
CA ASP A 122 -11.69 -14.19 -1.87
C ASP A 122 -10.98 -14.63 -0.57
N PHE A 123 -9.64 -14.71 -0.60
CA PHE A 123 -8.82 -15.28 0.48
C PHE A 123 -9.18 -14.69 1.85
N TYR A 124 -9.29 -13.36 1.95
CA TYR A 124 -9.57 -12.69 3.21
C TYR A 124 -10.90 -13.13 3.83
N LYS A 125 -11.98 -13.15 3.05
CA LYS A 125 -13.30 -13.55 3.56
C LYS A 125 -13.33 -15.02 3.95
N ARG A 126 -12.75 -15.90 3.13
CA ARG A 126 -12.65 -17.33 3.40
C ARG A 126 -11.82 -17.64 4.65
N TYR A 127 -10.67 -16.99 4.78
CA TYR A 127 -9.82 -17.13 5.96
C TYR A 127 -10.54 -16.65 7.22
N THR A 128 -11.17 -15.47 7.18
CA THR A 128 -11.90 -14.90 8.32
C THR A 128 -13.18 -15.63 8.67
N SER A 129 -13.79 -16.37 7.74
CA SER A 129 -14.90 -17.29 8.03
C SER A 129 -14.46 -18.62 8.65
N GLY A 130 -13.15 -18.83 8.85
CA GLY A 130 -12.58 -20.04 9.43
C GLY A 130 -12.27 -21.16 8.42
N GLU A 131 -12.35 -20.88 7.12
CA GLU A 131 -11.92 -21.84 6.10
C GLU A 131 -10.40 -22.05 6.17
N LYS A 132 -9.96 -23.30 6.00
CA LYS A 132 -8.52 -23.63 5.92
C LYS A 132 -7.99 -23.33 4.52
N VAL A 133 -7.70 -22.05 4.26
CA VAL A 133 -7.10 -21.60 3.00
C VAL A 133 -5.56 -21.75 3.05
N ARG A 134 -4.96 -22.23 1.96
CA ARG A 134 -3.51 -22.46 1.88
C ARG A 134 -2.78 -21.23 1.34
N ALA A 135 -1.91 -20.63 2.14
CA ALA A 135 -0.98 -19.56 1.72
C ALA A 135 0.46 -20.10 1.67
N GLY A 136 0.76 -20.93 0.67
CA GLY A 136 2.03 -21.68 0.59
C GLY A 136 3.29 -20.85 0.31
N TRP A 137 3.15 -19.55 0.06
CA TRP A 137 4.23 -18.63 -0.26
C TRP A 137 4.61 -17.70 0.90
N VAL A 138 3.97 -17.85 2.07
CA VAL A 138 4.26 -17.08 3.29
C VAL A 138 4.46 -18.02 4.48
N ASN A 139 5.07 -17.52 5.55
CA ASN A 139 5.28 -18.31 6.75
C ASN A 139 4.05 -18.28 7.66
N PRO A 140 3.76 -19.34 8.44
CA PRO A 140 2.72 -19.31 9.47
C PRO A 140 2.91 -18.17 10.49
N SER A 141 4.17 -17.76 10.74
CA SER A 141 4.52 -16.64 11.61
C SER A 141 4.21 -15.26 11.04
N ASP A 142 3.86 -15.15 9.76
CA ASP A 142 3.54 -13.86 9.13
C ASP A 142 2.13 -13.38 9.52
N PHE A 143 1.24 -14.29 9.90
CA PHE A 143 -0.14 -14.01 10.29
C PHE A 143 -0.16 -13.33 11.66
N GLU A 144 -0.60 -12.08 11.69
CA GLU A 144 -0.74 -11.35 12.95
C GLU A 144 -1.94 -11.86 13.75
N LYS A 145 -1.72 -12.09 15.05
CA LYS A 145 -2.76 -12.55 15.99
C LYS A 145 -3.62 -11.40 16.51
N GLU A 146 -3.03 -10.22 16.58
CA GLU A 146 -3.67 -9.00 17.05
C GLU A 146 -4.15 -8.19 15.85
N THR A 147 -5.28 -7.50 16.02
CA THR A 147 -5.73 -6.54 15.03
C THR A 147 -4.78 -5.35 15.06
N LEU A 148 -4.27 -4.99 13.89
CA LEU A 148 -3.48 -3.78 13.70
C LEU A 148 -4.40 -2.70 13.12
N ASP A 149 -4.27 -1.48 13.62
CA ASP A 149 -5.05 -0.31 13.20
C ASP A 149 -4.19 0.66 12.38
#